data_AF-A0A947IEK3-F1
#
_entry.id   AF-A0A947IEK3-F1
#
_cell.length_a   1.000
_cell.length_b   1.000
_cell.length_c   1.000
_cell.angle_alpha   90.00
_cell.angle_beta   90.00
_cell.angle_gamma   90.00
#
_symmetry.space_group_name_H-M   'P 1'
#
loop_
_entity.id
_entity.type
_entity.pdbx_description
1 polymer ?
#
loop_
_entity_poly.entity_id
_entity_poly.type
_entity_poly.pdbx_seq_one_letter_code
_entity_poly.pdbx_strand_id
1 'polypeptide(L)'
;MNPSDELHNVPRVVVVGAGVAGLATAFLIREIGNTAGRDVNVSILEAQSSAGGATRTDHVDGYICEWGPNGFLDNEPATFNLVNRLNLTNRLLKANAAAAHRYIFHSGKLHDVPLKPAASLASDILPLSAKLRMAMDLLVPAKRDHLEETVYAFGRRRLGRAFSTYLLDPMVSGIFAGNAH
;
A
#
# COMPACT_ATOMS: atom_id res chain seq x y z
N MET A 1 -23.15 -42.71 20.23
CA MET A 1 -22.68 -41.65 19.32
C MET A 1 -21.26 -42.04 18.91
N ASN A 2 -21.00 -42.24 17.62
CA ASN A 2 -19.76 -42.85 17.15
C ASN A 2 -18.64 -41.77 17.10
N PRO A 3 -17.46 -41.95 17.73
CA PRO A 3 -16.38 -40.95 17.70
C PRO A 3 -15.89 -40.60 16.29
N SER A 4 -16.15 -41.46 15.30
CA SER A 4 -15.84 -41.21 13.89
C SER A 4 -16.71 -40.14 13.23
N ASP A 5 -17.90 -39.83 13.77
CA ASP A 5 -18.78 -38.80 13.21
C ASP A 5 -18.36 -37.37 13.59
N GLU A 6 -17.61 -37.20 14.69
CA GLU A 6 -17.09 -35.89 15.12
C GLU A 6 -15.95 -35.39 14.23
N LEU A 7 -15.13 -36.31 13.68
CA LEU A 7 -14.00 -35.97 12.79
C LEU A 7 -14.43 -35.47 11.40
N HIS A 8 -15.69 -35.69 11.01
CA HIS A 8 -16.25 -35.22 9.74
C HIS A 8 -16.92 -33.84 9.82
N ASN A 9 -17.01 -33.22 11.00
CA ASN A 9 -17.80 -31.98 11.20
C ASN A 9 -16.96 -30.70 11.39
N VAL A 10 -15.63 -30.80 11.35
CA VAL A 10 -14.72 -29.65 11.41
C VAL A 10 -14.57 -29.05 10.00
N PRO A 11 -15.01 -27.80 9.75
CA PRO A 11 -14.83 -27.17 8.45
C PRO A 11 -13.36 -27.14 8.05
N ARG A 12 -13.08 -27.53 6.81
CA ARG A 12 -11.75 -27.49 6.22
C ARG A 12 -11.66 -26.32 5.25
N VAL A 13 -10.70 -25.44 5.48
CA VAL A 13 -10.41 -24.31 4.59
C VAL A 13 -8.99 -24.43 4.08
N VAL A 14 -8.84 -24.33 2.77
CA VAL A 14 -7.53 -24.29 2.12
C VAL A 14 -7.30 -22.88 1.58
N VAL A 15 -6.22 -22.25 2.01
CA VAL A 15 -5.74 -20.97 1.49
C VAL A 15 -4.60 -21.23 0.53
N VAL A 16 -4.70 -20.74 -0.70
CA VAL A 16 -3.64 -20.88 -1.71
C VAL A 16 -2.80 -19.60 -1.74
N GLY A 17 -1.52 -19.73 -1.44
CA GLY A 17 -0.54 -18.64 -1.27
C GLY A 17 -0.30 -18.29 0.20
N ALA A 18 0.97 -18.32 0.62
CA ALA A 18 1.46 -17.91 1.93
C ALA A 18 2.14 -16.53 1.90
N GLY A 19 1.66 -15.63 1.04
CA GLY A 19 1.95 -14.19 1.14
C GLY A 19 1.16 -13.53 2.28
N VAL A 20 1.40 -12.23 2.52
CA VAL A 20 0.74 -11.47 3.60
C VAL A 20 -0.78 -11.62 3.61
N ALA A 21 -1.42 -11.59 2.43
CA ALA A 21 -2.87 -11.76 2.31
C ALA A 21 -3.32 -13.15 2.78
N GLY A 22 -2.71 -14.22 2.26
CA GLY A 22 -3.08 -15.59 2.62
C GLY A 22 -2.79 -15.93 4.09
N LEU A 23 -1.66 -15.47 4.62
CA LEU A 23 -1.33 -15.61 6.04
C LEU A 23 -2.32 -14.87 6.94
N ALA A 24 -2.69 -13.63 6.58
CA ALA A 24 -3.68 -12.85 7.33
C ALA A 24 -5.08 -13.50 7.26
N THR A 25 -5.50 -13.99 6.09
CA THR A 25 -6.76 -14.73 5.93
C THR A 25 -6.78 -15.98 6.79
N ALA A 26 -5.73 -16.81 6.74
CA ALA A 26 -5.65 -18.01 7.55
C ALA A 26 -5.66 -17.71 9.05
N PHE A 27 -4.94 -16.65 9.48
CA PHE A 27 -4.96 -16.17 10.85
C PHE A 27 -6.38 -15.79 11.29
N LEU A 28 -7.08 -14.97 10.50
CA LEU A 28 -8.41 -14.47 10.81
C LEU A 28 -9.46 -15.59 10.87
N ILE A 29 -9.40 -16.57 9.97
CA ILE A 29 -10.32 -17.72 9.98
C ILE A 29 -10.14 -18.53 11.27
N ARG A 30 -8.89 -18.80 11.67
CA ARG A 30 -8.61 -19.52 12.92
C ARG A 30 -9.08 -18.74 14.14
N GLU A 31 -8.83 -17.44 14.17
CA GLU A 31 -9.27 -16.59 15.27
C GLU A 31 -10.80 -16.55 15.41
N ILE A 32 -11.52 -16.33 14.30
CA ILE A 32 -12.98 -16.31 14.28
C ILE A 32 -13.55 -17.66 14.76
N GLY A 33 -12.97 -18.77 14.30
CA GLY A 33 -13.34 -20.12 14.75
C GLY A 33 -13.18 -20.27 16.26
N ASN A 34 -11.99 -19.91 16.78
CA ASN A 34 -11.70 -19.97 18.22
C ASN A 34 -12.67 -19.11 19.05
N THR A 35 -12.96 -17.88 18.62
CA THR A 35 -13.91 -16.99 19.32
C THR A 35 -15.33 -17.55 19.30
N ALA A 36 -15.73 -18.24 18.23
CA ALA A 36 -17.02 -18.90 18.12
C ALA A 36 -17.08 -20.27 18.82
N GLY A 37 -16.00 -20.71 19.49
CA GLY A 37 -15.91 -22.05 20.10
C GLY A 37 -16.00 -23.18 19.07
N ARG A 38 -15.60 -22.93 17.82
CA ARG A 38 -15.68 -23.86 16.71
C ARG A 38 -14.30 -24.11 16.13
N ASP A 39 -13.85 -25.36 16.18
CA ASP A 39 -12.64 -25.76 15.50
C ASP A 39 -12.79 -25.60 13.97
N VAL A 40 -11.75 -25.05 13.34
CA VAL A 40 -11.62 -24.93 11.90
C VAL A 40 -10.24 -25.42 11.50
N ASN A 41 -10.19 -26.38 10.58
CA ASN A 41 -8.93 -26.88 10.03
C ASN A 41 -8.52 -26.00 8.85
N VAL A 42 -7.51 -25.16 9.04
CA VAL A 42 -6.97 -24.27 8.01
C VAL A 42 -5.63 -24.79 7.53
N SER A 43 -5.53 -25.07 6.24
CA SER A 43 -4.28 -25.42 5.56
C SER A 43 -3.87 -24.31 4.59
N ILE A 44 -2.56 -24.03 4.47
CA ILE A 44 -2.02 -23.07 3.51
C ILE A 44 -1.14 -23.83 2.53
N LEU A 45 -1.36 -23.62 1.23
CA LEU A 45 -0.53 -24.17 0.15
C LEU A 45 0.33 -23.06 -0.43
N GLU A 46 1.65 -23.20 -0.35
CA GLU A 46 2.61 -22.25 -0.94
C GLU A 46 3.43 -22.97 -2.01
N ALA A 47 3.65 -22.29 -3.14
CA ALA A 47 4.44 -22.83 -4.24
C ALA A 47 5.95 -22.68 -3.98
N GLN A 48 6.35 -21.65 -3.24
CA GLN A 48 7.74 -21.41 -2.85
C GLN A 48 8.18 -22.24 -1.64
N SER A 49 9.49 -22.30 -1.40
CA SER A 49 10.09 -23.01 -0.27
C SER A 49 9.86 -22.35 1.10
N SER A 50 9.34 -21.12 1.13
CA SER A 50 9.12 -20.34 2.33
C SER A 50 7.90 -19.43 2.19
N ALA A 51 7.22 -19.17 3.31
CA ALA A 51 6.17 -18.17 3.39
C ALA A 51 6.73 -16.73 3.33
N GLY A 52 5.87 -15.76 3.07
CA GLY A 52 6.19 -14.33 2.99
C GLY A 52 5.74 -13.70 1.68
N GLY A 53 5.74 -14.46 0.58
CA GLY A 53 5.42 -13.95 -0.76
C GLY A 53 6.39 -12.83 -1.15
N ALA A 54 5.86 -11.64 -1.47
CA ALA A 54 6.69 -10.47 -1.79
C ALA A 54 7.44 -9.90 -0.56
N THR A 55 7.04 -10.24 0.66
CA THR A 55 7.71 -9.78 1.88
C THR A 55 8.85 -10.72 2.24
N ARG A 56 10.08 -10.27 2.01
CA ARG A 56 11.30 -11.01 2.35
C ARG A 56 12.40 -10.06 2.77
N THR A 57 13.04 -10.39 3.89
CA THR A 57 14.16 -9.67 4.47
C THR A 57 15.39 -10.57 4.50
N ASP A 58 16.50 -10.14 3.92
CA ASP A 58 17.79 -10.82 3.99
C ASP A 58 18.83 -9.97 4.75
N HIS A 59 19.78 -10.63 5.40
CA HIS A 59 20.91 -9.96 6.06
C HIS A 59 22.18 -10.24 5.26
N VAL A 60 22.78 -9.22 4.66
CA VAL A 60 23.93 -9.35 3.75
C VAL A 60 24.99 -8.33 4.15
N ASP A 61 26.22 -8.77 4.42
CA ASP A 61 27.37 -7.90 4.74
C ASP A 61 27.10 -6.82 5.81
N GLY A 62 26.26 -7.14 6.81
CA GLY A 62 25.87 -6.21 7.88
C GLY A 62 24.68 -5.30 7.55
N TYR A 63 24.11 -5.41 6.34
CA TYR A 63 22.91 -4.71 5.90
C TYR A 63 21.66 -5.57 6.07
N ILE A 64 20.52 -4.91 6.26
CA ILE A 64 19.18 -5.52 6.19
C ILE A 64 18.57 -5.10 4.86
N CYS A 65 18.24 -6.06 4.01
CA CYS A 65 17.74 -5.84 2.65
C CYS A 65 16.32 -6.38 2.51
N GLU A 66 15.37 -5.48 2.20
CA GLU A 66 13.99 -5.85 1.90
C GLU A 66 13.82 -6.02 0.38
N TRP A 67 13.33 -7.19 -0.03
CA TRP A 67 13.16 -7.52 -1.46
C TRP A 67 11.88 -6.96 -2.09
N GLY A 68 10.92 -6.55 -1.28
CA GLY A 68 9.63 -6.03 -1.74
C GLY A 68 9.18 -4.83 -0.91
N PRO A 69 8.17 -4.98 -0.03
CA PRO A 69 7.72 -3.88 0.80
C PRO A 69 8.80 -3.52 1.84
N ASN A 70 9.15 -2.24 1.90
CA ASN A 70 10.11 -1.70 2.87
C ASN A 70 9.45 -1.19 4.17
N GLY A 71 8.12 -1.10 4.17
CA GLY A 71 7.34 -0.59 5.30
C GLY A 71 5.89 -0.35 4.90
N PHE A 72 5.10 0.13 5.87
CA PHE A 72 3.71 0.50 5.68
C PHE A 72 3.43 1.84 6.37
N LEU A 73 2.40 2.55 5.92
CA LEU A 73 1.95 3.79 6.54
C LEU A 73 1.18 3.48 7.82
N ASP A 74 1.38 4.32 8.84
CA ASP A 74 0.75 4.19 10.15
C ASP A 74 -0.69 4.76 10.20
N ASN A 75 -1.41 4.74 9.08
CA ASN A 75 -2.73 5.33 8.94
C ASN A 75 -3.86 4.30 8.71
N GLU A 76 -3.55 3.02 8.60
CA GLU A 76 -4.53 1.94 8.45
C GLU A 76 -4.71 1.19 9.79
N PRO A 77 -5.86 1.37 10.49
CA PRO A 77 -6.11 0.73 11.78
C PRO A 77 -6.06 -0.80 11.74
N ALA A 78 -6.48 -1.44 10.64
CA ALA A 78 -6.46 -2.89 10.52
C ALA A 78 -5.04 -3.46 10.66
N THR A 79 -4.03 -2.75 10.13
CA THR A 79 -2.62 -3.17 10.21
C THR A 79 -2.12 -3.15 11.66
N PHE A 80 -2.40 -2.08 12.42
CA PHE A 80 -2.01 -2.01 13.83
C PHE A 80 -2.73 -3.03 14.70
N ASN A 81 -4.02 -3.25 14.44
CA ASN A 81 -4.79 -4.27 15.14
C ASN A 81 -4.15 -5.66 14.94
N LEU A 82 -3.75 -5.99 13.71
CA LEU A 82 -3.05 -7.24 13.42
C LEU A 82 -1.69 -7.32 14.14
N VAL A 83 -0.88 -6.25 14.08
CA VAL A 83 0.42 -6.19 14.78
C VAL A 83 0.25 -6.42 16.29
N ASN A 84 -0.75 -5.79 16.90
CA ASN A 84 -1.04 -5.95 18.33
C ASN A 84 -1.46 -7.38 18.67
N ARG A 85 -2.35 -7.97 17.87
CA ARG A 85 -2.82 -9.36 18.04
C ARG A 85 -1.70 -10.39 17.85
N LEU A 86 -0.69 -10.06 17.06
CA LEU A 86 0.53 -10.85 16.91
C LEU A 86 1.60 -10.57 17.98
N ASN A 87 1.32 -9.66 18.94
CA ASN A 87 2.27 -9.20 19.97
C ASN A 87 3.57 -8.61 19.40
N LEU A 88 3.48 -7.93 18.24
CA LEU A 88 4.62 -7.36 17.53
C LEU A 88 4.77 -5.84 17.73
N THR A 89 3.92 -5.21 18.56
CA THR A 89 3.92 -3.76 18.78
C THR A 89 5.30 -3.22 19.18
N ASN A 90 6.03 -3.92 20.06
CA ASN A 90 7.36 -3.52 20.53
C ASN A 90 8.47 -3.70 19.48
N ARG A 91 8.17 -4.28 18.32
CA ARG A 91 9.10 -4.48 17.20
C ARG A 91 8.90 -3.47 16.07
N LEU A 92 7.88 -2.60 16.17
CA LEU A 92 7.66 -1.56 15.18
C LEU A 92 8.74 -0.48 15.28
N LEU A 93 9.33 -0.15 14.13
CA LEU A 93 10.29 0.93 14.00
C LEU A 93 9.65 2.07 13.21
N LYS A 94 9.69 3.29 13.75
CA LYS A 94 9.29 4.48 13.01
C LYS A 94 10.37 4.84 11.99
N ALA A 95 9.94 5.19 10.78
CA ALA A 95 10.84 5.73 9.77
C ALA A 95 11.53 7.00 10.31
N ASN A 96 12.80 7.19 9.92
CA ASN A 96 13.57 8.38 10.29
C ASN A 96 12.88 9.63 9.75
N ALA A 97 12.81 10.70 10.54
CA ALA A 97 12.23 11.98 10.13
C ALA A 97 12.86 12.56 8.85
N ALA A 98 14.15 12.28 8.60
CA ALA A 98 14.82 12.66 7.36
C ALA A 98 14.19 12.04 6.10
N ALA A 99 13.55 10.86 6.22
CA ALA A 99 12.85 10.20 5.12
C ALA A 99 11.48 10.83 4.79
N ALA A 100 11.06 11.87 5.52
CA ALA A 100 9.81 12.57 5.23
C ALA A 100 9.86 13.39 3.93
N HIS A 101 11.07 13.79 3.51
CA HIS A 101 11.29 14.51 2.25
C HIS A 101 11.18 13.55 1.07
N ARG A 102 10.42 13.95 0.05
CA ARG A 102 10.24 13.18 -1.18
C ARG A 102 10.74 14.04 -2.32
N TYR A 103 11.52 13.44 -3.22
CA TYR A 103 12.11 14.16 -4.32
C TYR A 103 11.62 13.61 -5.65
N ILE A 104 11.40 14.50 -6.62
CA ILE A 104 11.17 14.13 -8.01
C ILE A 104 12.30 14.70 -8.84
N PHE A 105 12.92 13.85 -9.67
CA PHE A 105 13.92 14.29 -10.63
C PHE A 105 13.24 14.69 -11.93
N HIS A 106 13.34 15.96 -12.30
CA HIS A 106 12.97 16.42 -13.64
C HIS A 106 13.78 17.66 -14.01
N SER A 107 13.86 17.97 -15.30
CA SER A 107 14.60 19.13 -15.80
C SER A 107 16.06 19.20 -15.30
N GLY A 108 16.71 18.05 -15.11
CA GLY A 108 18.12 17.95 -14.71
C GLY A 108 18.41 18.19 -13.22
N LYS A 109 17.40 18.31 -12.35
CA LYS A 109 17.60 18.49 -10.91
C LYS A 109 16.56 17.76 -10.05
N LEU A 110 16.90 17.53 -8.79
CA LEU A 110 15.97 17.01 -7.77
C LEU A 110 15.15 18.16 -7.20
N HIS A 111 13.83 17.98 -7.18
CA HIS A 111 12.88 18.90 -6.59
C HIS A 111 12.25 18.26 -5.35
N ASP A 112 12.31 18.94 -4.21
CA ASP A 112 11.56 18.53 -3.01
C ASP A 112 10.06 18.70 -3.25
N VAL A 113 9.26 17.68 -2.89
CA VAL A 113 7.81 17.64 -3.04
C VAL A 113 7.17 18.21 -1.77
N PRO A 114 6.62 19.43 -1.83
CA PRO A 114 6.10 20.09 -0.65
C PRO A 114 4.77 19.45 -0.21
N LEU A 115 4.72 18.99 1.05
CA LEU A 115 3.52 18.38 1.64
C LEU A 115 2.45 19.41 2.06
N LYS A 116 2.80 20.70 2.09
CA LYS A 116 1.91 21.79 2.54
C LYS A 116 1.61 22.75 1.38
N PRO A 117 0.36 23.22 1.21
CA PRO A 117 0.00 24.18 0.16
C PRO A 117 0.87 25.45 0.16
N ALA A 118 1.16 26.01 1.34
CA ALA A 118 2.01 27.19 1.47
C ALA A 118 3.45 26.95 0.97
N ALA A 119 4.02 25.78 1.27
CA ALA A 119 5.34 25.39 0.77
C ALA A 119 5.34 25.12 -0.75
N SER A 120 4.21 24.63 -1.29
CA SER A 120 4.02 24.44 -2.74
C SER A 120 4.07 25.75 -3.51
N LEU A 121 3.57 26.84 -2.93
CA LEU A 121 3.67 28.17 -3.55
C LEU A 121 5.13 28.62 -3.70
N ALA A 122 6.00 28.32 -2.73
CA ALA A 122 7.42 28.69 -2.76
C ALA A 122 8.31 27.70 -3.56
N SER A 123 7.87 26.47 -3.78
CA SER A 123 8.64 25.43 -4.48
C SER A 123 8.81 25.71 -5.99
N ASP A 124 9.89 25.25 -6.60
CA ASP A 124 10.16 25.37 -8.03
C ASP A 124 9.78 24.11 -8.83
N ILE A 125 9.12 23.13 -8.21
CA ILE A 125 8.68 21.87 -8.82
C ILE A 125 7.67 22.07 -9.97
N LEU A 126 6.87 23.14 -9.89
CA LEU A 126 5.89 23.49 -10.91
C LEU A 126 5.99 24.97 -11.27
N PRO A 127 5.82 25.33 -12.55
CA PRO A 127 5.73 26.73 -12.95
C PRO A 127 4.50 27.40 -12.33
N LEU A 128 4.55 28.72 -12.14
CA LEU A 128 3.45 29.50 -11.55
C LEU A 128 2.13 29.30 -12.29
N SER A 129 2.16 29.18 -13.62
CA SER A 129 0.98 28.90 -14.45
C SER A 129 0.32 27.56 -14.11
N ALA A 130 1.11 26.53 -13.78
CA ALA A 130 0.58 25.25 -13.35
C ALA A 130 -0.04 25.34 -11.96
N LYS A 131 0.57 26.08 -11.03
CA LYS A 131 0.01 26.30 -9.69
C LYS A 131 -1.32 27.04 -9.75
N LEU A 132 -1.42 28.09 -10.57
CA LEU A 132 -2.68 28.79 -10.83
C LEU A 132 -3.72 27.85 -11.45
N ARG A 133 -3.31 26.99 -12.40
CA ARG A 133 -4.20 26.00 -12.99
C ARG A 133 -4.73 24.99 -11.97
N MET A 134 -3.91 24.57 -11.00
CA MET A 134 -4.32 23.69 -9.91
C MET A 134 -5.29 24.40 -8.96
N ALA A 135 -5.06 25.67 -8.63
CA ALA A 135 -5.95 26.45 -7.76
C ALA A 135 -7.37 26.59 -8.35
N MET A 136 -7.51 26.51 -9.68
CA MET A 136 -8.79 26.51 -10.38
C MET A 136 -9.54 25.17 -10.33
N ASP A 137 -9.03 24.12 -9.65
CA ASP A 137 -9.71 22.82 -9.55
C ASP A 137 -11.14 22.92 -8.98
N LEU A 138 -11.39 23.84 -8.05
CA LEU A 138 -12.72 24.08 -7.48
C LEU A 138 -13.77 24.53 -8.51
N LEU A 139 -13.32 25.06 -9.65
CA LEU A 139 -14.18 25.50 -10.76
C LEU A 139 -14.36 24.41 -11.82
N VAL A 140 -13.60 23.31 -11.74
CA VAL A 140 -13.69 22.21 -12.71
C VAL A 140 -14.90 21.33 -12.35
N PRO A 141 -15.90 21.20 -13.23
CA PRO A 141 -17.07 20.38 -12.94
C PRO A 141 -16.70 18.90 -12.84
N ALA A 142 -17.47 18.16 -12.02
CA ALA A 142 -17.37 16.71 -11.97
C ALA A 142 -17.66 16.11 -13.35
N LYS A 143 -16.91 15.05 -13.71
CA LYS A 143 -17.18 14.25 -14.90
C LYS A 143 -18.54 13.57 -14.73
N ARG A 144 -19.37 13.61 -15.77
CA ARG A 144 -20.76 13.10 -15.73
C ARG A 144 -21.02 11.92 -16.65
N ASP A 145 -20.11 11.63 -17.57
CA ASP A 145 -20.17 10.39 -18.33
C ASP A 145 -19.66 9.23 -17.44
N HIS A 146 -20.26 8.05 -17.60
CA HIS A 146 -19.90 6.84 -16.86
C HIS A 146 -18.71 6.09 -17.49
N LEU A 147 -17.93 6.74 -18.34
CA LEU A 147 -16.78 6.10 -18.97
C LEU A 147 -15.60 6.10 -18.00
N GLU A 148 -14.85 5.01 -18.00
CA GLU A 148 -13.59 4.95 -17.28
C GLU A 148 -12.62 6.01 -17.83
N GLU A 149 -11.78 6.56 -16.96
CA GLU A 149 -10.68 7.44 -17.35
C GLU A 149 -9.42 7.01 -16.64
N THR A 150 -8.28 7.20 -17.31
CA THR A 150 -6.98 6.88 -16.72
C THR A 150 -6.58 7.94 -15.69
N VAL A 151 -5.65 7.57 -14.81
CA VAL A 151 -5.19 8.46 -13.73
C VAL A 151 -4.65 9.77 -14.31
N TYR A 152 -3.91 9.69 -15.41
CA TYR A 152 -3.39 10.85 -16.12
C TYR A 152 -4.50 11.71 -16.73
N ALA A 153 -5.51 11.11 -17.35
CA ALA A 153 -6.63 11.85 -17.93
C ALA A 153 -7.43 12.61 -16.86
N PHE A 154 -7.69 11.97 -15.72
CA PHE A 154 -8.30 12.59 -14.54
C PHE A 154 -7.47 13.78 -14.05
N GLY A 155 -6.17 13.55 -13.80
CA GLY A 155 -5.24 14.58 -13.33
C GLY A 155 -5.16 15.76 -14.30
N ARG A 156 -5.10 15.49 -15.61
CA ARG A 156 -4.97 16.53 -16.63
C ARG A 156 -6.20 17.41 -16.69
N ARG A 157 -7.40 16.80 -16.57
CA ARG A 157 -8.67 17.50 -16.56
C ARG A 157 -8.84 18.36 -15.31
N ARG A 158 -8.48 17.84 -14.14
CA ARG A 158 -8.67 18.53 -12.85
C ARG A 158 -7.57 19.51 -12.49
N LEU A 159 -6.32 19.06 -12.55
CA LEU A 159 -5.15 19.78 -12.01
C LEU A 159 -4.23 20.33 -13.12
N GLY A 160 -4.46 19.92 -14.37
CA GLY A 160 -3.71 20.39 -15.54
C GLY A 160 -2.56 19.48 -15.92
N ARG A 161 -2.01 19.71 -17.12
CA ARG A 161 -0.99 18.86 -17.74
C ARG A 161 0.29 18.79 -16.90
N ALA A 162 0.82 19.94 -16.46
CA ALA A 162 2.09 19.98 -15.74
C ALA A 162 2.07 19.19 -14.43
N PHE A 163 1.01 19.33 -13.62
CA PHE A 163 0.83 18.51 -12.42
C PHE A 163 0.78 17.02 -12.77
N SER A 164 0.04 16.67 -13.82
CA SER A 164 -0.14 15.26 -14.21
C SER A 164 1.17 14.62 -14.66
N THR A 165 1.97 15.36 -15.44
CA THR A 165 3.26 14.87 -15.96
C THR A 165 4.36 14.83 -14.89
N TYR A 166 4.48 15.87 -14.05
CA TYR A 166 5.63 15.99 -13.15
C TYR A 166 5.38 15.51 -11.73
N LEU A 167 4.13 15.31 -11.32
CA LEU A 167 3.78 14.82 -9.99
C LEU A 167 2.99 13.52 -10.06
N LEU A 168 1.85 13.53 -10.77
CA LEU A 168 0.92 12.40 -10.71
C LEU A 168 1.49 11.12 -11.36
N ASP A 169 2.08 11.23 -12.55
CA ASP A 169 2.66 10.08 -13.25
C ASP A 169 3.86 9.47 -12.47
N PRO A 170 4.83 10.25 -11.97
CA PRO A 170 5.86 9.75 -11.07
C PRO A 170 5.32 9.10 -9.78
N MET A 171 4.21 9.61 -9.22
CA MET A 171 3.57 8.98 -8.06
C MET A 171 2.97 7.62 -8.40
N VAL A 172 2.31 7.48 -9.55
CA VAL A 172 1.78 6.19 -10.02
C VAL A 172 2.92 5.21 -10.26
N SER A 173 4.00 5.65 -10.91
CA SER A 173 5.20 4.83 -11.10
C SER A 173 5.82 4.43 -9.76
N GLY A 174 5.91 5.34 -8.79
CA GLY A 174 6.49 5.05 -7.47
C GLY A 174 5.68 4.07 -6.62
N ILE A 175 4.35 4.04 -6.76
CA ILE A 175 3.47 3.16 -5.95
C ILE A 175 3.24 1.82 -6.66
N PHE A 176 3.02 1.84 -7.98
CA PHE A 176 2.56 0.67 -8.73
C PHE A 176 3.59 0.13 -9.71
N ALA A 177 4.74 0.78 -9.87
CA ALA A 177 5.67 0.54 -10.99
C ALA A 177 4.96 0.60 -12.37
N GLY A 178 3.86 1.35 -12.44
CA GLY A 178 2.96 1.42 -13.58
C GLY A 178 3.09 2.70 -14.38
N ASN A 179 2.14 2.90 -15.30
CA ASN A 179 1.99 4.08 -16.12
C ASN A 179 0.64 4.74 -15.82
N ALA A 180 0.60 6.06 -15.63
CA ALA A 180 -0.65 6.76 -15.36
C ALA A 180 -1.56 6.91 -16.59
N HIS A 181 -1.04 6.63 -17.79
CA HIS A 181 -1.71 6.84 -19.07
C HIS A 181 -2.85 5.89 -19.39
#